data_AF-A0A4R3Z874-F1
#
_entry.id   AF-A0A4R3Z874-F1
#
_cell.length_a   1.000
_cell.length_b   1.000
_cell.length_c   1.000
_cell.angle_alpha   90.00
_cell.angle_beta   90.00
_cell.angle_gamma   90.00
#
_symmetry.space_group_name_H-M   'P 1'
#
loop_
_entity.id
_entity.type
_entity.pdbx_description
1 polymer ?
#
loop_
_entity_poly.entity_id
_entity_poly.type
_entity_poly.pdbx_seq_one_letter_code
_entity_poly.pdbx_strand_id
1 'polypeptide(L)'
;MKKTIRTYINTILLFLIPFVVISFILAILSYFMQTNSLVMNVTIQIISYALLILAALYFTSSITQKRLSHCLCFTLIYFLLSLLMHLGNINYLHLFLKSLLFMAIGLFKELKTRK
;
A
#
# COMPACT_ATOMS: atom_id res chain seq x y z
N MET A 1 -23.14 1.44 5.96
CA MET A 1 -22.47 0.97 4.71
C MET A 1 -21.80 2.08 3.90
N LYS A 2 -22.44 3.22 3.60
CA LYS A 2 -21.82 4.29 2.78
C LYS A 2 -20.50 4.85 3.36
N LYS A 3 -20.39 4.98 4.68
CA LYS A 3 -19.19 5.54 5.35
C LYS A 3 -17.98 4.61 5.29
N THR A 4 -18.18 3.31 5.48
CA THR A 4 -17.10 2.30 5.40
C THR A 4 -16.56 2.18 3.98
N ILE A 5 -17.44 2.04 2.96
CA ILE A 5 -16.99 1.96 1.56
C ILE A 5 -16.20 3.21 1.15
N ARG A 6 -16.62 4.39 1.59
CA ARG A 6 -15.89 5.65 1.36
C ARG A 6 -14.48 5.61 1.96
N THR A 7 -14.30 5.04 3.15
CA THR A 7 -12.98 4.89 3.77
C THR A 7 -12.07 3.95 2.97
N TYR A 8 -12.61 2.87 2.40
CA TYR A 8 -11.85 1.95 1.53
C TYR A 8 -11.38 2.67 0.27
N ILE A 9 -12.30 3.36 -0.42
CA ILE A 9 -11.99 4.11 -1.65
C ILE A 9 -10.96 5.20 -1.36
N ASN A 10 -11.13 5.97 -0.28
CA ASN A 10 -10.19 7.01 0.10
C ASN A 10 -8.80 6.45 0.43
N THR A 11 -8.71 5.29 1.09
CA THR A 11 -7.43 4.65 1.41
C THR A 11 -6.71 4.19 0.14
N ILE A 12 -7.46 3.62 -0.81
CA ILE A 12 -6.92 3.24 -2.13
C ILE A 12 -6.43 4.47 -2.88
N LEU A 13 -7.23 5.53 -2.95
CA LEU A 13 -6.87 6.78 -3.63
C LEU A 13 -5.63 7.45 -2.99
N LEU A 14 -5.57 7.48 -1.65
CA LEU A 14 -4.45 8.04 -0.89
C LEU A 14 -3.16 7.27 -1.14
N PHE A 15 -3.22 5.98 -1.44
CA PHE A 15 -2.07 5.21 -1.86
C PHE A 15 -1.76 5.40 -3.36
N LEU A 16 -2.77 5.24 -4.21
CA LEU A 16 -2.59 5.07 -5.66
C LEU A 16 -2.23 6.37 -6.37
N ILE A 17 -2.87 7.50 -6.02
CA ILE A 17 -2.60 8.80 -6.63
C ILE A 17 -1.12 9.21 -6.45
N PRO A 18 -0.60 9.34 -5.20
CA PRO A 18 0.78 9.76 -5.02
C PRO A 18 1.76 8.71 -5.56
N PHE A 19 1.44 7.42 -5.47
CA PHE A 19 2.30 6.38 -6.02
C PHE A 19 2.46 6.50 -7.54
N VAL A 20 1.36 6.70 -8.28
CA VAL A 20 1.39 6.87 -9.74
C VAL A 20 2.14 8.16 -10.13
N VAL A 21 1.85 9.28 -9.46
CA VAL A 21 2.51 10.56 -9.74
C VAL A 21 4.02 10.48 -9.52
N ILE A 22 4.44 9.94 -8.37
CA ILE A 22 5.86 9.81 -8.05
C ILE A 22 6.54 8.84 -9.01
N SER A 23 5.93 7.68 -9.30
CA SER A 23 6.49 6.71 -10.24
C SER A 23 6.65 7.30 -11.65
N PHE A 24 5.69 8.13 -12.09
CA PHE A 24 5.76 8.82 -13.37
C PHE A 24 6.89 9.86 -13.42
N ILE A 25 7.04 10.67 -12.37
CA ILE A 25 8.15 11.63 -12.26
C ILE A 25 9.50 10.92 -12.29
N LEU A 26 9.64 9.82 -11.52
CA LEU A 26 10.85 9.01 -11.50
C LEU A 26 11.14 8.37 -12.88
N ALA A 27 10.12 7.88 -13.59
CA ALA A 27 10.31 7.35 -14.94
C ALA A 27 10.82 8.41 -15.92
N ILE A 28 10.26 9.63 -15.87
CA ILE A 28 10.75 10.76 -16.66
C ILE A 28 12.19 11.11 -16.31
N LEU A 29 12.51 11.23 -15.01
CA LEU A 29 13.86 11.53 -14.56
C LEU A 29 14.86 10.46 -15.00
N SER A 30 14.49 9.19 -14.92
CA SER A 30 15.36 8.09 -15.35
C SER A 30 15.64 8.14 -16.84
N TYR A 31 14.63 8.49 -17.65
CA TYR A 31 14.80 8.67 -19.08
C TYR A 31 15.80 9.78 -19.41
N PHE A 32 15.72 10.93 -18.73
CA PHE A 32 16.62 12.06 -18.98
C PHE A 32 18.03 11.88 -18.39
N MET A 33 18.14 11.29 -17.21
CA MET A 33 19.39 11.20 -16.46
C MET A 33 20.14 9.88 -16.67
N GLN A 34 19.62 8.98 -17.51
CA GLN A 34 20.15 7.62 -17.73
C GLN A 34 20.53 6.92 -16.41
N THR A 35 19.70 7.07 -15.39
CA THR A 35 19.96 6.50 -14.08
C THR A 35 19.89 4.98 -14.13
N ASN A 36 20.73 4.33 -13.33
CA ASN A 36 20.76 2.88 -13.24
C ASN A 36 19.37 2.33 -12.84
N SER A 37 18.86 1.36 -13.62
CA SER A 37 17.54 0.75 -13.44
C SER A 37 17.37 0.11 -12.05
N LEU A 38 18.47 -0.38 -11.46
CA LEU A 38 18.47 -0.92 -10.10
C LEU A 38 18.15 0.16 -9.06
N VAL A 39 18.77 1.34 -9.17
CA VAL A 39 18.55 2.45 -8.23
C VAL A 39 17.10 2.91 -8.30
N MET A 40 16.57 3.06 -9.52
CA MET A 40 15.18 3.43 -9.75
C MET A 40 14.19 2.44 -9.13
N ASN A 41 14.41 1.14 -9.34
CA ASN A 41 13.58 0.09 -8.76
C ASN A 41 13.61 0.11 -7.22
N VAL A 42 14.79 0.26 -6.61
CA VAL A 42 14.92 0.35 -5.14
C VAL A 42 14.20 1.59 -4.60
N THR A 43 14.38 2.75 -5.24
CA THR A 43 13.71 3.99 -4.83
C THR A 43 12.19 3.87 -4.92
N ILE A 44 11.66 3.33 -6.02
CA ILE A 44 10.21 3.10 -6.18
C ILE A 44 9.68 2.15 -5.11
N GLN A 45 10.42 1.08 -4.77
CA GLN A 45 10.01 0.17 -3.72
C GLN A 45 9.98 0.86 -2.34
N ILE A 46 11.00 1.63 -1.97
CA ILE A 46 11.05 2.35 -0.68
C ILE A 46 9.85 3.30 -0.55
N ILE A 47 9.57 4.08 -1.59
CA ILE A 47 8.44 5.01 -1.61
C ILE A 47 7.10 4.26 -1.51
N SER A 48 6.99 3.12 -2.20
CA SER A 48 5.81 2.26 -2.13
C SER A 48 5.54 1.77 -0.69
N TYR A 49 6.58 1.34 0.04
CA TYR A 49 6.43 0.94 1.45
C TYR A 49 6.03 2.12 2.34
N ALA A 50 6.62 3.30 2.16
CA ALA A 50 6.28 4.48 2.94
C ALA A 50 4.82 4.91 2.77
N LEU A 51 4.33 4.96 1.52
CA LEU A 51 2.92 5.27 1.22
C LEU A 51 1.96 4.21 1.77
N LEU A 52 2.35 2.95 1.75
CA LEU A 52 1.54 1.86 2.29
C LEU A 52 1.41 1.96 3.82
N ILE A 53 2.47 2.35 4.52
CA ILE A 53 2.43 2.62 5.98
C ILE A 53 1.46 3.78 6.27
N LEU A 54 1.55 4.89 5.52
CA LEU A 54 0.64 6.03 5.68
C LEU A 54 -0.83 5.63 5.43
N ALA A 55 -1.08 4.87 4.37
CA ALA A 55 -2.42 4.37 4.05
C ALA A 55 -2.95 3.43 5.15
N ALA A 56 -2.11 2.54 5.69
CA ALA A 56 -2.48 1.67 6.81
C ALA A 56 -2.84 2.46 8.07
N LEU A 57 -2.07 3.49 8.39
CA LEU A 57 -2.34 4.37 9.54
C LEU A 57 -3.65 5.14 9.37
N TYR A 58 -3.93 5.65 8.17
CA TYR A 58 -5.18 6.34 7.83
C TYR A 58 -6.40 5.40 7.94
N PHE A 59 -6.30 4.22 7.35
CA PHE A 59 -7.37 3.21 7.35
C PHE A 59 -7.73 2.76 8.76
N THR A 60 -6.71 2.42 9.55
CA THR A 60 -6.88 1.95 10.94
C THR A 60 -7.32 3.06 11.89
N SER A 61 -7.09 4.34 11.56
CA SER A 61 -7.66 5.47 12.30
C SER A 61 -9.13 5.69 11.99
N SER A 62 -9.52 5.48 10.73
CA SER A 62 -10.86 5.79 10.23
C SER A 62 -11.89 4.70 10.54
N ILE A 63 -11.45 3.45 10.66
CA ILE A 63 -12.31 2.32 11.05
C ILE A 63 -12.10 2.06 12.55
N THR A 64 -13.15 2.16 13.36
CA THR A 64 -13.09 1.92 14.82
C THR A 64 -13.68 0.58 15.24
N GLN A 65 -14.52 -0.04 14.41
CA GLN A 65 -15.17 -1.33 14.68
C GLN A 65 -14.61 -2.42 13.77
N LYS A 66 -14.40 -3.64 14.31
CA LYS A 66 -13.92 -4.83 13.58
C LYS A 66 -12.69 -4.56 12.69
N ARG A 67 -11.72 -3.77 13.20
CA ARG A 67 -10.53 -3.32 12.46
C ARG A 67 -9.76 -4.47 11.81
N LEU A 68 -9.48 -5.54 12.55
CA LEU A 68 -8.78 -6.72 12.04
C LEU A 68 -9.47 -7.37 10.83
N SER A 69 -10.80 -7.55 10.89
CA SER A 69 -11.58 -8.14 9.79
C SER A 69 -11.56 -7.26 8.54
N HIS A 70 -11.66 -5.94 8.72
CA HIS A 70 -11.56 -4.99 7.62
C HIS A 70 -10.15 -4.90 7.03
N CYS A 71 -9.11 -5.02 7.86
CA CYS A 71 -7.71 -5.05 7.43
C CYS A 71 -7.40 -6.34 6.63
N LEU A 72 -7.93 -7.49 7.08
CA LEU A 72 -7.88 -8.77 6.35
C LEU A 72 -8.57 -8.69 4.99
N CYS A 73 -9.77 -8.10 4.93
CA CYS A 73 -10.49 -7.93 3.68
C CYS A 73 -9.73 -7.01 2.71
N PHE A 74 -9.17 -5.90 3.22
CA PHE A 74 -8.38 -4.97 2.41
C PHE A 74 -7.09 -5.57 1.87
N THR A 75 -6.37 -6.34 2.71
CA THR A 75 -5.14 -7.03 2.29
C THR A 75 -5.40 -8.10 1.24
N LEU A 76 -6.52 -8.84 1.34
CA LEU A 76 -6.95 -9.78 0.30
C LEU A 76 -7.23 -9.06 -1.04
N ILE A 77 -7.98 -7.95 -1.00
CA ILE A 77 -8.27 -7.16 -2.20
C ILE A 77 -6.98 -6.61 -2.81
N TYR A 78 -6.09 -6.05 -1.98
CA TYR A 78 -4.79 -5.53 -2.42
C TYR A 78 -3.92 -6.62 -3.06
N PHE A 79 -3.87 -7.81 -2.45
CA PHE A 79 -3.12 -8.95 -2.97
C PHE A 79 -3.66 -9.41 -4.33
N LEU A 80 -4.99 -9.56 -4.47
CA LEU A 80 -5.63 -9.91 -5.74
C LEU A 80 -5.37 -8.86 -6.83
N LEU A 81 -5.54 -7.58 -6.52
CA LEU A 81 -5.30 -6.48 -7.45
C LEU A 81 -3.84 -6.43 -7.90
N SER A 82 -2.92 -6.66 -6.95
CA SER A 82 -1.49 -6.67 -7.23
C SER A 82 -1.05 -7.90 -8.03
N LEU A 83 -1.72 -9.05 -7.86
CA LEU A 83 -1.49 -10.26 -8.66
C LEU A 83 -1.91 -10.06 -10.11
N LEU A 84 -3.04 -9.38 -10.35
CA LEU A 84 -3.51 -8.97 -11.68
C LEU A 84 -2.54 -8.00 -12.38
N MET A 85 -1.96 -7.05 -11.63
CA MET A 85 -1.08 -5.99 -12.15
C MET A 85 0.37 -6.45 -12.43
N HIS A 86 0.83 -7.56 -11.81
CA HIS A 86 2.23 -8.02 -11.89
C HIS A 86 2.39 -9.37 -12.59
N LEU A 87 1.63 -9.60 -13.65
CA LEU A 87 1.60 -10.86 -14.41
C LEU A 87 2.90 -11.23 -15.16
N GLY A 88 4.02 -10.50 -15.00
CA GLY A 88 5.24 -10.76 -15.77
C GLY A 88 6.59 -10.44 -15.11
N ASN A 89 6.64 -9.86 -13.91
CA ASN A 89 7.92 -9.55 -13.26
C ASN A 89 7.83 -9.80 -11.75
N ILE A 90 8.42 -10.91 -11.32
CA ILE A 90 8.10 -11.54 -10.04
C ILE A 90 9.13 -11.13 -8.98
N ASN A 91 8.69 -10.32 -8.03
CA ASN A 91 9.16 -10.37 -6.65
C ASN A 91 7.93 -10.56 -5.74
N TYR A 92 7.32 -11.75 -5.79
CA TYR A 92 6.17 -12.12 -4.94
C TYR A 92 6.44 -11.87 -3.44
N LEU A 93 7.71 -11.96 -3.05
CA LEU A 93 8.18 -11.68 -1.69
C LEU A 93 7.82 -10.26 -1.25
N HIS A 94 7.96 -9.26 -2.12
CA HIS A 94 7.58 -7.88 -1.81
C HIS A 94 6.06 -7.68 -1.75
N LEU A 95 5.29 -8.38 -2.58
CA LEU A 95 3.83 -8.36 -2.47
C LEU A 95 3.38 -8.89 -1.10
N PHE A 96 3.93 -10.03 -0.71
CA PHE A 96 3.58 -10.70 0.54
C PHE A 96 4.00 -9.85 1.75
N LEU A 97 5.21 -9.28 1.71
CA LEU A 97 5.74 -8.44 2.78
C LEU A 97 4.89 -7.16 2.97
N LYS A 98 4.45 -6.52 1.88
CA LYS A 98 3.56 -5.34 1.93
C LYS A 98 2.24 -5.64 2.61
N SER A 99 1.59 -6.75 2.23
CA SER A 99 0.34 -7.19 2.85
C SER A 99 0.52 -7.53 4.34
N LEU A 100 1.62 -8.18 4.70
CA LEU A 100 1.95 -8.55 6.08
C LEU A 100 2.19 -7.31 6.95
N LEU A 101 2.91 -6.31 6.41
CA LEU A 101 3.19 -5.04 7.07
C LEU A 101 1.90 -4.25 7.33
N PHE A 102 0.99 -4.20 6.36
CA PHE A 102 -0.34 -3.58 6.53
C PHE A 102 -1.13 -4.24 7.68
N MET A 103 -1.11 -5.58 7.71
CA MET A 103 -1.80 -6.35 8.74
C MET A 103 -1.18 -6.15 10.14
N ALA A 104 0.14 -6.09 10.22
CA ALA A 104 0.85 -5.81 11.47
C ALA A 104 0.47 -4.44 12.05
N ILE A 105 0.41 -3.38 11.23
CA ILE A 105 -0.03 -2.04 11.66
C ILE A 105 -1.48 -2.08 12.18
N GLY A 106 -2.36 -2.81 11.50
CA GLY A 106 -3.74 -3.04 11.95
C GLY A 106 -3.80 -3.70 13.33
N LEU A 107 -3.01 -4.75 13.55
CA LEU A 107 -2.90 -5.46 14.83
C LEU A 107 -2.35 -4.58 15.95
N PHE A 108 -1.25 -3.87 15.71
CA PHE A 108 -0.64 -2.98 16.71
C PHE A 108 -1.62 -1.90 17.20
N LYS A 109 -2.38 -1.30 16.28
CA LYS A 109 -3.35 -0.25 16.64
C LYS A 109 -4.56 -0.81 17.36
N GLU A 110 -5.01 -2.03 17.04
CA GLU A 110 -6.08 -2.70 17.77
C GLU A 110 -5.65 -3.06 19.20
N LEU A 111 -4.45 -3.59 19.39
CA LEU A 111 -3.86 -3.86 20.72
C LEU A 111 -3.75 -2.58 21.57
N LYS A 112 -3.31 -1.47 20.97
CA LYS A 112 -3.20 -0.17 21.67
C LYS A 112 -4.55 0.39 22.12
N THR A 113 -5.65 0.08 21.42
CA THR A 113 -6.98 0.63 21.74
C THR A 113 -7.76 -0.24 22.75
N ARG A 114 -7.31 -1.47 23.00
CA ARG A 114 -7.88 -2.37 24.01
C ARG A 114 -7.23 -2.26 25.39
N LYS A 115 -6.06 -1.62 25.47
CA LYS A 115 -5.45 -1.16 26.74
C LYS A 115 -6.02 0.20 27.11
#